data_AF-S7RP20-F1
#
_entry.id   AF-S7RP20-F1
#
_cell.length_a   1.000
_cell.length_b   1.000
_cell.length_c   1.000
_cell.angle_alpha   90.00
_cell.angle_beta   90.00
_cell.angle_gamma   90.00
#
_symmetry.space_group_name_H-M   'P 1'
#
loop_
_entity.id
_entity.type
_entity.pdbx_description
1 polymer ?
#
loop_
_entity_poly.entity_id
_entity_poly.type
_entity_poly.pdbx_seq_one_letter_code
_entity_poly.pdbx_strand_id
1 'polypeptide(L)'
;DFPDYLPLTLSKSTWTLHENTTHFGISSEEDEHDWASVFPDGNGFVRLGPSKRLFALSAFHEMHCMQSVRRALVQEGHGDGHVQHCLNYLRQMILCHANIQLEPVREDGTVAWGRERTCRDREELYDWLGKNMAEYRAWRWNK
;
A
#
# COMPACT_ATOMS: atom_id res chain seq x y z
N ASP A 1 1.03 -12.41 -24.11
CA ASP A 1 0.41 -12.39 -22.77
C ASP A 1 1.44 -12.62 -21.69
N PHE A 2 1.29 -11.96 -20.54
CA PHE A 2 2.16 -12.10 -19.37
C PHE A 2 1.29 -12.47 -18.18
N PRO A 3 1.82 -13.22 -17.19
CA PRO A 3 1.03 -13.61 -16.03
C PRO A 3 0.52 -12.36 -15.29
N ASP A 4 -0.58 -12.54 -14.56
CA ASP A 4 -1.15 -11.47 -13.75
C ASP A 4 -0.29 -11.18 -12.51
N TYR A 5 0.42 -12.19 -12.02
CA TYR A 5 1.32 -12.10 -10.87
C TYR A 5 2.75 -12.46 -11.26
N LEU A 6 3.72 -11.87 -10.56
CA LEU A 6 5.11 -12.31 -10.66
C LEU A 6 5.19 -13.81 -10.32
N PRO A 7 5.91 -14.65 -11.09
CA PRO A 7 6.01 -16.09 -10.83
C PRO A 7 6.96 -16.36 -9.65
N LEU A 8 6.62 -15.81 -8.49
CA LEU A 8 7.34 -15.89 -7.24
C LEU A 8 6.35 -16.31 -6.16
N THR A 9 6.70 -17.35 -5.40
CA THR A 9 5.95 -17.72 -4.19
C THR A 9 6.68 -17.14 -2.98
N LEU A 10 6.02 -16.24 -2.26
CA LEU A 10 6.57 -15.65 -1.05
C LEU A 10 6.18 -16.49 0.18
N SER A 11 7.17 -16.84 1.01
CA SER A 11 6.92 -17.44 2.32
C SER A 11 6.22 -16.44 3.24
N LYS A 12 5.34 -16.94 4.12
CA LYS A 12 4.74 -16.10 5.16
C LYS A 12 5.81 -15.70 6.17
N SER A 13 5.80 -14.43 6.55
CA SER A 13 6.61 -13.92 7.66
C SER A 13 5.70 -13.15 8.62
N THR A 14 6.07 -13.15 9.91
CA THR A 14 5.32 -12.44 10.94
C THR A 14 6.02 -11.14 11.27
N TRP A 15 5.27 -10.04 11.24
CA TRP A 15 5.76 -8.71 11.55
C TRP A 15 4.89 -8.10 12.64
N THR A 16 5.53 -7.52 13.64
CA THR A 16 4.86 -6.65 14.61
C THR A 16 4.90 -5.23 14.06
N LEU A 17 3.73 -4.63 13.88
CA LEU A 17 3.61 -3.24 13.46
C LEU A 17 3.83 -2.34 14.67
N HIS A 18 4.93 -1.58 14.64
CA HIS A 18 5.27 -0.61 15.68
C HIS A 18 4.97 0.81 15.19
N GLU A 19 4.51 1.67 16.09
CA GLU A 19 4.56 3.11 15.84
C GLU A 19 6.04 3.53 15.78
N ASN A 20 6.47 4.07 14.65
CA ASN A 20 7.85 4.52 14.48
C ASN A 20 7.84 6.05 14.54
N THR A 21 8.30 6.61 15.65
CA THR A 21 8.18 8.07 15.89
C THR A 21 9.42 8.85 15.45
N THR A 22 10.57 8.19 15.28
CA THR A 22 11.82 8.84 14.87
C THR A 22 12.16 8.65 13.39
N HIS A 23 11.52 7.70 12.71
CA HIS A 23 11.71 7.43 11.28
C HIS A 23 10.41 7.58 10.52
N PHE A 24 10.52 7.85 9.22
CA PHE A 24 9.39 8.08 8.34
C PHE A 24 8.52 9.24 8.85
N GLY A 25 9.16 10.37 9.16
CA GLY A 25 8.47 11.63 9.42
C GLY A 25 7.89 12.21 8.14
N ILE A 26 7.51 13.48 8.14
CA ILE A 26 6.64 13.99 7.08
C ILE A 26 7.38 14.72 5.95
N SER A 27 8.39 15.55 6.25
CA SER A 27 8.88 16.56 5.30
C SER A 27 10.36 16.94 5.38
N SER A 28 11.12 16.42 6.35
CA SER A 28 12.56 16.69 6.42
C SER A 28 13.34 15.93 5.34
N GLU A 29 14.59 16.33 5.12
CA GLU A 29 15.48 15.60 4.20
C GLU A 29 15.74 14.15 4.67
N GLU A 30 15.87 13.96 5.97
CA GLU A 30 15.96 12.62 6.59
C GLU A 30 14.70 11.81 6.31
N ASP A 31 13.51 12.44 6.39
CA ASP A 31 12.27 11.76 6.06
C ASP A 31 12.24 11.32 4.60
N GLU A 32 12.62 12.20 3.65
CA GLU A 32 12.72 11.81 2.24
C GLU A 32 13.64 10.61 2.03
N HIS A 33 14.75 10.54 2.77
CA HIS A 33 15.64 9.38 2.74
C HIS A 33 14.97 8.11 3.30
N ASP A 34 14.31 8.20 4.46
CA ASP A 34 13.58 7.10 5.06
C ASP A 34 12.51 6.56 4.10
N TRP A 35 11.69 7.42 3.52
CA TRP A 35 10.67 7.03 2.54
C TRP A 35 11.28 6.43 1.28
N ALA A 36 12.42 6.94 0.80
CA ALA A 36 13.12 6.38 -0.35
C ALA A 36 13.72 4.98 -0.05
N SER A 37 14.17 4.74 1.19
CA SER A 37 14.81 3.47 1.59
C SER A 37 13.92 2.23 1.46
N VAL A 38 12.60 2.43 1.35
CA VAL A 38 11.62 1.34 1.18
C VAL A 38 11.72 0.70 -0.21
N PHE A 39 12.20 1.44 -1.21
CA PHE A 39 12.30 0.94 -2.57
C PHE A 39 13.56 0.10 -2.75
N PRO A 40 13.47 -1.13 -3.28
CA PRO A 40 14.63 -1.91 -3.65
C PRO A 40 15.27 -1.35 -4.92
N ASP A 41 16.45 -1.88 -5.27
CA ASP A 41 17.09 -1.63 -6.56
C ASP A 41 16.10 -1.83 -7.72
N GLY A 42 16.07 -0.85 -8.62
CA GLY A 42 15.10 -0.82 -9.72
C GLY A 42 13.71 -0.32 -9.33
N ASN A 43 13.52 0.25 -8.13
CA ASN A 43 12.31 0.93 -7.66
C ASN A 43 11.03 0.08 -7.72
N GLY A 44 11.15 -1.24 -7.64
CA GLY A 44 10.00 -2.15 -7.73
C GLY A 44 9.51 -2.44 -9.15
N PHE A 45 10.29 -2.06 -10.17
CA PHE A 45 10.05 -2.48 -11.54
C PHE A 45 10.72 -3.83 -11.84
N VAL A 46 10.07 -4.63 -12.68
CA VAL A 46 10.59 -5.90 -13.19
C VAL A 46 10.53 -5.96 -14.71
N ARG A 47 11.46 -6.71 -15.31
CA ARG A 47 11.50 -6.93 -16.77
C ARG A 47 11.35 -8.40 -17.08
N LEU A 48 10.30 -8.77 -17.81
CA LEU A 48 9.95 -10.17 -18.07
C LEU A 48 9.97 -10.52 -19.56
N GLY A 49 10.21 -11.81 -19.84
CA GLY A 49 10.21 -12.39 -21.19
C GLY A 49 11.40 -11.98 -22.08
N PRO A 50 11.46 -12.52 -23.31
CA PRO A 50 12.55 -12.24 -24.26
C PRO A 50 12.68 -10.75 -24.60
N SER A 51 11.57 -10.03 -24.72
CA SER A 51 11.54 -8.60 -25.04
C SER A 51 11.76 -7.68 -23.83
N LYS A 52 12.05 -8.23 -22.63
CA LYS A 52 12.31 -7.46 -21.40
C LYS A 52 11.22 -6.43 -21.09
N ARG A 53 9.95 -6.81 -21.30
CA ARG A 53 8.80 -5.94 -21.08
C ARG A 53 8.76 -5.47 -19.63
N LEU A 54 8.53 -4.17 -19.45
CA LEU A 54 8.54 -3.51 -18.15
C LEU A 54 7.19 -3.63 -17.45
N PHE A 55 7.24 -3.95 -16.16
CA PHE A 55 6.08 -3.99 -15.26
C PHE A 55 6.46 -3.33 -13.94
N ALA A 56 5.51 -2.65 -13.32
CA ALA A 56 5.58 -2.30 -11.90
C ALA A 56 4.98 -3.45 -11.09
N LEU A 57 5.55 -3.76 -9.93
CA LEU A 57 4.85 -4.57 -8.93
C LEU A 57 3.90 -3.67 -8.14
N SER A 58 2.65 -4.13 -7.95
CA SER A 58 1.61 -3.33 -7.30
C SER A 58 2.04 -2.80 -5.93
N ALA A 59 2.77 -3.56 -5.10
CA ALA A 59 3.24 -3.09 -3.79
C ALA A 59 4.08 -1.80 -3.89
N PHE A 60 4.96 -1.69 -4.88
CA PHE A 60 5.83 -0.53 -5.04
C PHE A 60 5.15 0.61 -5.80
N HIS A 61 4.19 0.30 -6.67
CA HIS A 61 3.34 1.34 -7.24
C HIS A 61 2.42 1.96 -6.18
N GLU A 62 1.84 1.15 -5.28
CA GLU A 62 1.07 1.60 -4.11
C GLU A 62 1.93 2.52 -3.21
N MET A 63 3.18 2.12 -2.93
CA MET A 63 4.15 2.93 -2.17
C MET A 63 4.47 4.26 -2.87
N HIS A 64 4.70 4.24 -4.19
CA HIS A 64 4.96 5.43 -5.00
C HIS A 64 3.80 6.42 -4.96
N CYS A 65 2.57 5.95 -5.18
CA CYS A 65 1.37 6.78 -5.11
C CYS A 65 1.18 7.39 -3.72
N MET A 66 1.38 6.60 -2.66
CA MET A 66 1.30 7.09 -1.28
C MET A 66 2.34 8.20 -1.01
N GLN A 67 3.56 8.11 -1.55
CA GLN A 67 4.55 9.18 -1.40
C GLN A 67 4.19 10.44 -2.19
N SER A 68 3.60 10.30 -3.37
CA SER A 68 3.05 11.44 -4.10
C SER A 68 1.97 12.16 -3.30
N VAL A 69 1.09 11.41 -2.62
CA VAL A 69 0.09 11.97 -1.69
C VAL A 69 0.76 12.65 -0.49
N ARG A 70 1.77 12.03 0.13
CA ARG A 70 2.54 12.63 1.23
C ARG A 70 3.09 14.00 0.83
N ARG A 71 3.78 14.06 -0.31
CA ARG A 71 4.40 15.30 -0.81
C ARG A 71 3.36 16.37 -1.11
N ALA A 72 2.23 16.01 -1.70
CA ALA A 72 1.12 16.93 -1.93
C ALA A 72 0.56 17.50 -0.60
N LEU A 73 0.33 16.64 0.40
CA LEU A 73 -0.16 17.08 1.71
C LEU A 73 0.83 18.01 2.41
N VAL A 74 2.13 17.70 2.36
CA VAL A 74 3.18 18.56 2.90
C VAL A 74 3.22 19.92 2.21
N GLN A 75 3.16 19.93 0.88
CA GLN A 75 3.19 21.15 0.08
C GLN A 75 2.01 22.08 0.41
N GLU A 76 0.83 21.51 0.70
CA GLU A 76 -0.37 22.27 1.11
C GLU A 76 -0.40 22.61 2.61
N GLY A 77 0.64 22.27 3.38
CA GLY A 77 0.72 22.58 4.82
C GLY A 77 -0.10 21.66 5.72
N HIS A 78 -0.51 20.49 5.22
CA HIS A 78 -1.25 19.45 5.97
C HIS A 78 -0.34 18.36 6.54
N GLY A 79 0.97 18.61 6.64
CA GLY A 79 1.93 17.66 7.21
C GLY A 79 1.93 17.66 8.74
N ASP A 80 0.84 17.19 9.36
CA ASP A 80 0.75 17.04 10.81
C ASP A 80 1.05 15.62 11.31
N GLY A 81 1.11 15.45 12.64
CA GLY A 81 1.42 14.16 13.26
C GLY A 81 0.36 13.07 12.99
N HIS A 82 -0.90 13.44 12.75
CA HIS A 82 -1.94 12.47 12.40
C HIS A 82 -1.74 11.98 10.97
N VAL A 83 -1.46 12.88 10.03
CA VAL A 83 -1.12 12.53 8.64
C VAL A 83 0.13 11.65 8.59
N GLN A 84 1.18 12.00 9.35
CA GLN A 84 2.37 11.15 9.48
C GLN A 84 2.01 9.75 9.97
N HIS A 85 1.24 9.64 11.06
CA HIS A 85 0.81 8.36 11.62
C HIS A 85 0.02 7.53 10.59
N CYS A 86 -0.94 8.14 9.89
CA CYS A 86 -1.74 7.47 8.87
C CYS A 86 -0.90 6.96 7.70
N LEU A 87 0.03 7.79 7.18
CA LEU A 87 0.91 7.38 6.09
C LEU A 87 1.85 6.26 6.51
N ASN A 88 2.32 6.27 7.76
CA ASN A 88 3.12 5.16 8.31
C ASN A 88 2.33 3.87 8.43
N TYR A 89 1.06 3.94 8.85
CA TYR A 89 0.18 2.78 8.86
C TYR A 89 -0.04 2.21 7.45
N LEU A 90 -0.29 3.07 6.45
CA LEU A 90 -0.44 2.64 5.06
C LEU A 90 0.83 2.00 4.50
N ARG A 91 2.01 2.57 4.79
CA ARG A 91 3.31 1.99 4.44
C ARG A 91 3.45 0.57 4.97
N GLN A 92 3.12 0.38 6.25
CA GLN A 92 3.18 -0.93 6.90
C GLN A 92 2.22 -1.94 6.28
N MET A 93 1.00 -1.53 5.95
CA MET A 93 0.01 -2.39 5.30
C MET A 93 0.46 -2.83 3.90
N ILE A 94 1.02 -1.91 3.10
CA ILE A 94 1.55 -2.20 1.77
C ILE A 94 2.69 -3.24 1.87
N LEU A 95 3.63 -3.03 2.79
CA LEU A 95 4.77 -3.94 2.99
C LEU A 95 4.35 -5.30 3.53
N CYS A 96 3.36 -5.34 4.43
CA CYS A 96 2.82 -6.58 4.99
C CYS A 96 2.09 -7.41 3.93
N HIS A 97 1.34 -6.76 3.03
CA HIS A 97 0.63 -7.47 1.95
C HIS A 97 1.56 -7.91 0.82
N ALA A 98 2.65 -7.16 0.57
CA ALA A 98 3.67 -7.46 -0.44
C ALA A 98 3.06 -7.90 -1.79
N ASN A 99 2.11 -7.13 -2.31
CA ASN A 99 1.37 -7.47 -3.52
C ASN A 99 2.29 -7.61 -4.76
N ILE A 100 2.40 -8.84 -5.27
CA ILE A 100 3.27 -9.19 -6.42
C ILE A 100 2.55 -9.15 -7.78
N GLN A 101 1.35 -8.55 -7.85
CA GLN A 101 0.64 -8.36 -9.12
C GLN A 101 1.48 -7.50 -10.09
N LEU A 102 1.50 -7.90 -11.36
CA LEU A 102 2.21 -7.23 -12.45
C LEU A 102 1.31 -6.20 -13.14
N GLU A 103 1.73 -4.95 -13.07
CA GLU A 103 1.05 -3.82 -13.70
C GLU A 103 1.86 -3.32 -14.91
N PRO A 104 1.31 -3.40 -16.14
CA PRO A 104 2.07 -3.02 -17.33
C PRO A 104 2.46 -1.55 -17.31
N VAL A 105 3.70 -1.26 -17.66
CA VAL A 105 4.13 0.14 -17.88
C VAL A 105 3.96 0.46 -19.37
N ARG A 106 3.29 1.58 -19.66
CA ARG A 106 3.11 2.10 -21.02
C ARG A 106 4.36 2.83 -21.51
N GLU A 107 4.42 3.13 -22.80
CA GLU A 107 5.55 3.84 -23.41
C GLU A 107 5.77 5.25 -22.84
N ASP A 108 4.69 5.90 -22.39
CA ASP A 108 4.72 7.21 -21.71
C ASP A 108 5.17 7.11 -20.23
N GLY A 109 5.51 5.91 -19.75
CA GLY A 109 5.92 5.66 -18.37
C GLY A 109 4.76 5.48 -17.38
N THR A 110 3.51 5.63 -17.80
CA THR A 110 2.37 5.42 -16.91
C THR A 110 2.17 3.94 -16.60
N VAL A 111 1.85 3.65 -15.34
CA VAL A 111 1.47 2.29 -14.94
C VAL A 111 -0.01 2.08 -15.27
N ALA A 112 -0.31 1.05 -16.05
CA ALA A 112 -1.66 0.68 -16.41
C ALA A 112 -2.35 -0.05 -15.25
N TRP A 113 -3.46 0.51 -14.78
CA TRP A 113 -4.38 -0.14 -13.83
C TRP A 113 -5.44 -1.00 -14.55
N GLY A 114 -6.19 -1.78 -13.78
CA GLY A 114 -7.37 -2.52 -14.28
C GLY A 114 -7.18 -4.01 -14.52
N ARG A 115 -6.14 -4.62 -13.93
CA ARG A 115 -6.05 -6.07 -13.83
C ARG A 115 -7.12 -6.58 -12.86
N GLU A 116 -7.68 -7.75 -13.16
CA GLU A 116 -8.56 -8.45 -12.22
C GLU A 116 -7.80 -8.76 -10.92
N ARG A 117 -8.47 -8.59 -9.78
CA ARG A 117 -7.91 -8.88 -8.46
C ARG A 117 -8.90 -9.74 -7.69
N THR A 118 -8.38 -10.78 -7.03
CA THR A 118 -9.17 -11.54 -6.05
C THR A 118 -9.12 -10.81 -4.71
N CYS A 119 -10.28 -10.35 -4.25
CA CYS A 119 -10.45 -9.63 -2.99
C CYS A 119 -11.22 -10.49 -1.98
N ARG A 120 -11.14 -10.12 -0.69
CA ARG A 120 -12.08 -10.63 0.31
C ARG A 120 -13.47 -10.05 0.05
N ASP A 121 -14.52 -10.79 0.40
CA ASP A 121 -15.89 -10.30 0.26
C ASP A 121 -16.14 -9.15 1.24
N ARG A 122 -16.52 -8.00 0.71
CA ARG A 122 -16.82 -6.81 1.50
C ARG A 122 -18.24 -6.85 2.08
N GLU A 123 -19.18 -7.50 1.41
CA GLU A 123 -20.57 -7.56 1.85
C GLU A 123 -20.67 -8.44 3.09
N GLU A 124 -19.94 -9.56 3.15
CA GLU A 124 -19.83 -10.37 4.36
C GLU A 124 -19.29 -9.57 5.56
N LEU A 125 -18.27 -8.72 5.33
CA LEU A 125 -17.73 -7.84 6.36
C LEU A 125 -18.78 -6.80 6.81
N TYR A 126 -19.50 -6.19 5.87
CA TYR A 126 -20.51 -5.18 6.18
C TYR A 126 -21.71 -5.76 6.93
N ASP A 127 -22.16 -6.94 6.54
CA ASP A 127 -23.21 -7.68 7.24
C ASP A 127 -22.83 -7.98 8.68
N TRP A 128 -21.59 -8.41 8.90
CA TRP A 128 -21.08 -8.66 10.25
C TRP A 128 -21.03 -7.39 11.09
N LEU A 129 -20.49 -6.29 10.56
CA LEU A 129 -20.43 -4.99 11.24
C LEU A 129 -21.82 -4.47 11.62
N GLY A 130 -22.79 -4.62 10.71
CA GLY A 130 -24.19 -4.24 10.94
C GLY A 130 -24.81 -5.00 12.11
N LYS A 131 -24.63 -6.33 12.16
CA LYS A 131 -25.10 -7.19 13.26
C LYS A 131 -24.46 -6.79 14.59
N ASN A 132 -23.13 -6.67 14.62
CA ASN A 132 -22.39 -6.25 15.81
C ASN A 132 -22.88 -4.91 16.38
N MET A 133 -23.13 -3.92 15.51
CA MET A 133 -23.65 -2.62 15.96
C MET A 133 -25.11 -2.68 16.42
N ALA A 134 -25.94 -3.54 15.84
CA ALA A 134 -27.31 -3.76 16.30
C ALA A 134 -27.34 -4.38 17.70
N GLU A 135 -26.52 -5.39 17.94
CA GLU A 135 -26.34 -6.03 19.25
C GLU A 135 -25.88 -5.02 20.31
N TYR A 136 -24.86 -4.21 19.98
CA TYR A 136 -24.38 -3.16 20.88
C TYR A 136 -25.47 -2.13 21.21
N ARG A 137 -26.26 -1.69 20.22
CA ARG A 137 -27.38 -0.75 20.46
C ARG A 137 -28.45 -1.35 21.36
N ALA A 138 -28.81 -2.61 21.18
CA ALA A 138 -29.76 -3.31 22.03
C ALA A 138 -29.24 -3.45 23.48
N TRP A 139 -27.96 -3.82 23.66
CA TRP A 139 -27.32 -3.86 24.97
C TRP A 139 -27.33 -2.49 25.65
N ARG A 140 -27.00 -1.42 24.90
CA ARG A 140 -26.96 -0.05 25.42
C ARG A 140 -28.34 0.48 25.82
N TRP A 141 -29.41 0.08 25.13
CA TRP A 141 -30.78 0.51 25.41
C TRP A 141 -31.41 -0.21 26.62
N ASN A 142 -30.99 -1.44 26.90
CA ASN A 142 -31.46 -2.24 28.04
C ASN A 142 -30.64 -2.03 29.32
N LYS A 143 -29.77 -1.01 29.34
CA LYS A 143 -29.03 -0.52 30.49
C LYS A 143 -29.66 0.77 31.01
#